data_AF-W7Y4Y0-F1
#
_entry.id   AF-W7Y4Y0-F1
#
_cell.length_a   1.000
_cell.length_b   1.000
_cell.length_c   1.000
_cell.angle_alpha   90.00
_cell.angle_beta   90.00
_cell.angle_gamma   90.00
#
_symmetry.space_group_name_H-M   'P 1'
#
loop_
_entity.id
_entity.type
_entity.pdbx_description
1 polymer ?
#
loop_
_entity_poly.entity_id
_entity_poly.type
_entity_poly.pdbx_seq_one_letter_code
_entity_poly.pdbx_strand_id
1 'polypeptide(L)'
;MIDRNELLDQFSAPMGNSENKFIDYAKSNGIVDFKELILEFNTIQSMVYDYIYKFTEPDLQLTGDEIEVICHDFCENKIDWINDKGIKALNSWLIWMCWHEGILKKNE
;
A
#
# COMPACT_ATOMS: atom_id res chain seq x y z
N MET A 1 2.41 -21.59 -6.58
CA MET A 1 2.23 -20.18 -6.98
C MET A 1 2.21 -19.39 -5.70
N ILE A 2 3.10 -18.40 -5.54
CA ILE A 2 3.16 -17.60 -4.31
C ILE A 2 2.00 -16.62 -4.33
N ASP A 3 1.32 -16.45 -3.20
CA ASP A 3 0.21 -15.51 -3.05
C ASP A 3 0.76 -14.06 -3.08
N ARG A 4 0.13 -13.20 -3.89
CA ARG A 4 0.54 -11.80 -4.04
C ARG A 4 0.31 -10.99 -2.77
N ASN A 5 -0.73 -11.28 -2.00
CA ASN A 5 -1.01 -10.61 -0.73
C ASN A 5 0.03 -10.99 0.34
N GLU A 6 0.56 -12.21 0.30
CA GLU A 6 1.68 -12.63 1.16
C GLU A 6 2.96 -11.86 0.83
N LEU A 7 3.25 -11.69 -0.46
CA LEU A 7 4.38 -10.88 -0.91
C LEU A 7 4.22 -9.41 -0.52
N LEU A 8 3.02 -8.85 -0.68
CA LEU A 8 2.74 -7.47 -0.33
C LEU A 8 2.95 -7.24 1.18
N ASP A 9 2.38 -8.09 2.03
CA ASP A 9 2.55 -8.04 3.49
C ASP A 9 4.00 -8.17 3.93
N GLN A 10 4.75 -9.10 3.32
CA GLN A 10 6.14 -9.34 3.70
C GLN A 10 7.08 -8.19 3.35
N PHE A 11 6.77 -7.44 2.28
CA PHE A 11 7.70 -6.45 1.73
C PHE A 11 7.21 -5.01 1.82
N SER A 12 5.94 -4.75 2.17
CA SER A 12 5.45 -3.41 2.50
C SER A 12 6.06 -2.90 3.80
N ALA A 13 6.50 -1.65 3.77
CA ALA A 13 7.04 -0.95 4.93
C ALA A 13 6.61 0.52 4.91
N PRO A 14 6.67 1.22 6.06
CA PRO A 14 6.25 2.63 6.15
C PRO A 14 6.92 3.54 5.11
N MET A 15 8.20 3.31 4.79
CA MET A 15 8.95 4.11 3.80
C MET A 15 8.95 3.50 2.39
N GLY A 16 7.98 2.64 2.08
CA GLY A 16 7.83 1.99 0.78
C GLY A 16 8.28 0.53 0.80
N ASN A 17 8.02 -0.18 -0.29
CA ASN A 17 8.36 -1.59 -0.40
C ASN A 17 9.88 -1.81 -0.30
N SER A 18 10.32 -2.83 0.44
CA SER A 18 11.74 -3.16 0.56
C SER A 18 12.23 -3.91 -0.70
N GLU A 19 12.39 -3.18 -1.81
CA GLU A 19 12.67 -3.74 -3.14
C GLU A 19 13.87 -4.70 -3.15
N ASN A 20 14.98 -4.36 -2.49
CA ASN A 20 16.15 -5.23 -2.44
C ASN A 20 15.86 -6.58 -1.76
N LYS A 21 15.09 -6.57 -0.65
CA LYS A 21 14.68 -7.81 0.04
C LYS A 21 13.74 -8.64 -0.83
N PHE A 22 12.83 -7.98 -1.54
CA PHE A 22 11.94 -8.65 -2.49
C PHE A 22 12.74 -9.33 -3.60
N ILE A 23 13.68 -8.60 -4.21
CA ILE A 23 14.52 -9.10 -5.31
C ILE A 23 15.34 -10.32 -4.86
N ASP A 24 15.94 -10.26 -3.67
CA ASP A 24 16.72 -11.37 -3.13
C ASP A 24 15.84 -12.59 -2.86
N TYR A 25 14.67 -12.39 -2.24
CA TYR A 25 13.69 -13.46 -2.02
C TYR A 25 13.21 -14.07 -3.33
N ALA A 26 12.88 -13.25 -4.33
CA ALA A 26 12.43 -13.68 -5.64
C ALA A 26 13.46 -14.55 -6.34
N LYS A 27 14.73 -14.13 -6.36
CA LYS A 27 15.84 -14.90 -6.92
C LYS A 27 16.01 -16.26 -6.22
N SER A 28 15.95 -16.28 -4.88
CA SER A 28 16.08 -17.52 -4.10
C SER A 28 14.91 -18.49 -4.29
N ASN A 29 13.73 -18.01 -4.67
CA ASN A 29 12.51 -18.82 -4.85
C ASN A 29 12.13 -19.04 -6.32
N GLY A 30 12.98 -18.62 -7.27
CA GLY A 30 12.73 -18.81 -8.70
C GLY A 30 11.55 -18.00 -9.26
N ILE A 31 11.19 -16.89 -8.61
CA ILE A 31 10.20 -15.93 -9.13
C ILE A 31 10.88 -15.11 -10.21
N VAL A 32 10.36 -15.14 -11.44
CA VAL A 32 11.00 -14.52 -12.62
C VAL A 32 10.40 -13.16 -13.00
N ASP A 33 9.17 -12.91 -12.58
CA ASP A 33 8.35 -11.72 -12.86
C ASP A 33 8.38 -10.67 -11.72
N PHE A 34 9.34 -10.78 -10.80
CA PHE A 34 9.41 -9.95 -9.60
C PHE A 34 9.45 -8.44 -9.86
N LYS A 35 10.02 -8.01 -10.99
CA LYS A 35 10.04 -6.58 -11.36
C LYS A 35 8.65 -6.04 -11.70
N GLU A 36 7.83 -6.86 -12.36
CA GLU A 36 6.46 -6.49 -12.69
C GLU A 36 5.60 -6.44 -11.43
N LEU A 37 5.79 -7.39 -10.51
CA LEU A 37 5.12 -7.38 -9.20
C LEU A 37 5.47 -6.14 -8.37
N ILE A 38 6.74 -5.78 -8.27
CA ILE A 38 7.17 -4.57 -7.56
C ILE A 38 6.52 -3.33 -8.18
N LEU A 39 6.52 -3.23 -9.51
CA LEU A 39 5.91 -2.11 -10.22
C LEU A 39 4.38 -2.06 -10.00
N GLU A 40 3.70 -3.19 -10.06
CA GLU A 40 2.27 -3.32 -9.76
C GLU A 40 1.96 -2.83 -8.33
N PHE A 41 2.73 -3.26 -7.34
CA PHE A 41 2.54 -2.89 -5.94
C PHE A 41 2.74 -1.38 -5.71
N ASN A 42 3.81 -0.82 -6.27
CA ASN A 42 4.08 0.62 -6.19
C ASN A 42 2.98 1.43 -6.90
N THR A 43 2.48 0.94 -8.04
CA THR A 43 1.40 1.60 -8.79
C THR A 43 0.12 1.65 -7.97
N ILE A 44 -0.24 0.54 -7.32
CA ILE A 44 -1.44 0.47 -6.48
C ILE A 44 -1.32 1.41 -5.28
N GLN A 45 -0.17 1.42 -4.60
CA GLN A 45 0.12 2.36 -3.53
C GLN A 45 -0.12 3.81 -3.97
N SER A 46 0.48 4.22 -5.09
CA SER A 46 0.28 5.57 -5.65
C SER A 46 -1.18 5.86 -6.00
N MET A 47 -1.90 4.90 -6.61
CA MET A 47 -3.31 5.10 -6.98
C MET A 47 -4.21 5.32 -5.76
N VAL A 48 -4.01 4.54 -4.69
CA VAL A 48 -4.80 4.69 -3.46
C VAL A 48 -4.45 6.01 -2.77
N TYR A 49 -3.17 6.36 -2.68
CA TYR A 49 -2.74 7.64 -2.11
C TYR A 49 -3.31 8.84 -2.88
N ASP A 50 -3.24 8.84 -4.21
CA ASP A 50 -3.79 9.92 -5.04
C ASP A 50 -5.30 10.08 -4.83
N TYR A 51 -6.00 8.97 -4.57
CA TYR A 51 -7.42 8.99 -4.25
C TYR A 51 -7.68 9.62 -2.87
N ILE A 52 -6.93 9.21 -1.84
CA ILE A 52 -7.02 9.81 -0.49
C ILE A 52 -6.69 11.30 -0.54
N TYR A 53 -5.59 11.68 -1.20
CA TYR A 53 -5.14 13.06 -1.30
C TYR A 53 -6.25 13.97 -1.88
N LYS A 54 -6.87 13.55 -2.99
CA LYS A 54 -8.01 14.26 -3.60
C LYS A 54 -9.24 14.28 -2.71
N PHE A 55 -9.50 13.20 -1.97
CA PHE A 55 -10.61 13.15 -1.02
C PHE A 55 -10.43 14.16 0.12
N THR A 56 -9.17 14.43 0.50
CA THR A 56 -8.82 15.29 1.62
C THR A 56 -8.61 16.76 1.27
N GLU A 57 -8.56 17.10 -0.02
CA GLU A 57 -8.40 18.50 -0.43
C GLU A 57 -9.61 19.37 -0.01
N PRO A 58 -9.37 20.62 0.46
CA PRO A 58 -8.05 21.21 0.69
C PRO A 58 -7.39 20.83 2.03
N ASP A 59 -8.16 20.61 3.10
CA ASP A 59 -7.62 20.62 4.47
C ASP A 59 -8.25 19.56 5.41
N LEU A 60 -8.88 18.51 4.87
CA LEU A 60 -9.46 17.45 5.69
C LEU A 60 -8.35 16.55 6.24
N GLN A 61 -8.33 16.37 7.56
CA GLN A 61 -7.46 15.40 8.21
C GLN A 61 -8.22 14.11 8.53
N LEU A 62 -7.55 12.98 8.38
CA LEU A 62 -8.09 11.64 8.60
C LEU A 62 -7.32 10.93 9.71
N THR A 63 -8.02 10.13 10.50
CA THR A 63 -7.43 9.14 11.39
C THR A 63 -6.85 7.96 10.58
N GLY A 64 -6.00 7.16 11.22
CA GLY A 64 -5.46 5.96 10.57
C GLY A 64 -6.54 4.95 10.17
N ASP A 65 -7.60 4.82 10.99
CA ASP A 65 -8.72 3.94 10.71
C ASP A 65 -9.53 4.43 9.50
N GLU A 66 -9.74 5.75 9.35
CA GLU A 66 -10.41 6.32 8.17
C GLU A 66 -9.60 6.11 6.89
N ILE A 67 -8.26 6.20 6.97
CA ILE A 67 -7.37 5.90 5.83
C ILE A 67 -7.50 4.41 5.43
N GLU A 68 -7.55 3.49 6.40
CA GLU A 68 -7.73 2.07 6.13
C GLU A 68 -9.07 1.78 5.45
N VAL A 69 -10.15 2.41 5.92
CA VAL A 69 -11.50 2.27 5.31
C VAL A 69 -11.50 2.78 3.87
N ILE A 70 -10.91 3.94 3.60
CA ILE A 70 -10.82 4.47 2.23
C ILE A 70 -9.98 3.56 1.32
N CYS A 71 -8.88 3.01 1.85
CA CYS A 71 -8.05 2.05 1.13
C CYS A 71 -8.85 0.78 0.79
N HIS A 72 -9.62 0.28 1.74
CA HIS A 72 -10.48 -0.88 1.59
C HIS A 72 -11.54 -0.64 0.49
N ASP A 73 -12.31 0.44 0.61
CA ASP A 73 -13.32 0.84 -0.37
C ASP A 73 -12.73 0.98 -1.79
N PHE A 74 -11.54 1.59 -1.91
CA PHE A 74 -10.88 1.74 -3.20
C PHE A 74 -10.49 0.38 -3.80
N CYS A 75 -9.86 -0.49 -3.01
CA CYS A 75 -9.36 -1.77 -3.48
C CYS A 75 -10.51 -2.71 -3.88
N GLU A 76 -11.56 -2.84 -3.07
CA GLU A 76 -12.72 -3.69 -3.39
C GLU A 76 -13.38 -3.31 -4.73
N ASN A 77 -13.39 -2.01 -5.06
CA ASN A 77 -14.03 -1.52 -6.28
C ASN A 77 -13.13 -1.52 -7.52
N LYS A 78 -11.80 -1.65 -7.36
CA LYS A 78 -10.83 -1.42 -8.45
C LYS A 78 -9.82 -2.54 -8.65
N ILE A 79 -9.55 -3.35 -7.63
CA ILE A 79 -8.46 -4.33 -7.61
C ILE A 79 -8.96 -5.63 -6.99
N ASP A 80 -9.37 -6.57 -7.85
CA ASP A 80 -10.08 -7.80 -7.50
C ASP A 80 -9.26 -8.83 -6.70
N TRP A 81 -7.94 -8.78 -6.78
CA TRP A 81 -7.06 -9.77 -6.14
C TRP A 81 -6.56 -9.34 -4.75
N ILE A 82 -6.74 -8.08 -4.37
CA ILE A 82 -6.33 -7.57 -3.06
C ILE A 82 -7.39 -7.97 -2.02
N ASN A 83 -6.94 -8.59 -0.94
CA ASN A 83 -7.78 -8.92 0.22
C ASN A 83 -7.38 -8.09 1.45
N ASP A 84 -8.04 -8.33 2.59
CA ASP A 84 -7.76 -7.66 3.86
C ASP A 84 -6.27 -7.68 4.27
N LYS A 85 -5.55 -8.75 3.91
CA LYS A 85 -4.11 -8.85 4.19
C LYS A 85 -3.32 -7.86 3.34
N GLY A 86 -3.62 -7.81 2.03
CA GLY A 86 -3.02 -6.83 1.14
C GLY A 86 -3.36 -5.39 1.53
N ILE A 87 -4.59 -5.13 1.99
CA ILE A 87 -5.01 -3.79 2.45
C ILE A 87 -4.18 -3.34 3.66
N LYS A 88 -3.99 -4.20 4.65
CA LYS A 88 -3.13 -3.89 5.81
C LYS A 88 -1.69 -3.61 5.42
N ALA A 89 -1.18 -4.37 4.45
CA ALA A 89 0.16 -4.16 3.90
C ALA A 89 0.30 -2.77 3.25
N LEU A 90 -0.66 -2.40 2.38
CA LEU A 90 -0.73 -1.06 1.78
C LEU A 90 -0.86 0.04 2.82
N ASN A 91 -1.68 -0.18 3.85
CA ASN A 91 -1.99 0.83 4.86
C ASN A 91 -0.73 1.32 5.59
N SER A 92 0.26 0.43 5.82
CA SER A 92 1.52 0.83 6.46
C SER A 92 2.24 1.97 5.73
N TRP A 93 2.28 1.91 4.40
CA TRP A 93 2.87 2.96 3.56
C TRP A 93 1.95 4.18 3.45
N LEU A 94 0.64 3.96 3.31
CA LEU A 94 -0.35 5.04 3.19
C LEU A 94 -0.36 5.93 4.44
N ILE A 95 -0.30 5.35 5.63
CA ILE A 95 -0.22 6.10 6.89
C ILE A 95 1.02 6.99 6.94
N TRP A 96 2.17 6.46 6.51
CA TRP A 96 3.41 7.24 6.49
C TRP A 96 3.34 8.40 5.49
N MET A 97 2.82 8.17 4.28
CA MET A 97 2.60 9.22 3.29
C MET A 97 1.60 10.27 3.78
N CYS A 98 0.46 9.85 4.33
CA CYS A 98 -0.55 10.78 4.85
C CYS A 98 0.00 11.60 6.03
N TRP A 99 0.87 11.03 6.87
CA TRP A 99 1.58 11.77 7.90
C TRP A 99 2.54 12.80 7.32
N HIS A 100 3.34 12.41 6.32
CA HIS A 100 4.29 13.29 5.65
C HIS A 100 3.61 14.52 5.04
N GLU A 101 2.41 14.34 4.51
CA GLU A 101 1.65 15.34 3.74
C GLU A 101 0.63 16.10 4.60
N GLY A 102 0.59 15.84 5.91
CA GLY A 102 -0.28 16.56 6.85
C GLY A 102 -1.76 16.13 6.82
N ILE A 103 -2.08 15.08 6.06
CA ILE A 103 -3.41 14.45 6.00
C ILE A 103 -3.72 13.66 7.27
N LEU A 104 -2.71 12.99 7.85
CA LEU A 104 -2.93 12.19 9.06
C LEU A 104 -3.17 13.12 10.26
N LYS A 105 -4.34 12.92 10.91
CA LYS A 105 -4.68 13.59 12.15
C LYS A 105 -3.68 13.20 13.23
N LYS A 106 -3.00 14.19 13.80
CA LYS A 106 -2.12 13.97 14.95
C LYS A 106 -3.01 13.62 16.15
N ASN A 107 -2.73 12.49 16.79
CA ASN A 107 -3.35 12.18 18.08
C ASN A 107 -2.91 13.26 19.07
N GLU A 108 -3.87 14.01 19.62
CA GLU A 108 -3.68 14.97 20.72
C GLU A 108 -3.35 14.25 22.03
#